data_AF-A0A0J8JP26-F1
#
_entry.id   AF-A0A0J8JP26-F1
#
_cell.length_a   1.000
_cell.length_b   1.000
_cell.length_c   1.000
_cell.angle_alpha   90.00
_cell.angle_beta   90.00
_cell.angle_gamma   90.00
#
_symmetry.space_group_name_H-M   'P 1'
#
loop_
_entity.id
_entity.type
_entity.pdbx_description
1 polymer ?
#
loop_
_entity_poly.entity_id
_entity_poly.type
_entity_poly.pdbx_seq_one_letter_code
_entity_poly.pdbx_strand_id
1 'polypeptide(L)'
;MKPFLIVCFSLLTLAGCQLTTPTVTIDKNYQWLYQLPEEDYVVTATGYAPISSQLGNDKTTKMVKAIKASKLDAYRDLSEKVHGFKLSADVRLKDLVLGDEKMKASVQGVIKGARLVKSYHLDGVYITELELNLRDMYRVRAFTNGQTKIINSRYY
;
A
#
# COMPACT_ATOMS: atom_id res chain seq x y z
N MET A 1 40.27 30.25 64.01
CA MET A 1 40.35 29.57 62.69
C MET A 1 39.20 28.58 62.42
N LYS A 2 38.18 28.45 63.27
CA LYS A 2 37.01 27.55 63.07
C LYS A 2 35.80 28.13 62.29
N PRO A 3 35.57 29.46 62.14
CA PRO A 3 34.40 29.94 61.39
C PRO A 3 34.62 29.92 59.86
N PHE A 4 35.86 29.91 59.39
CA PHE A 4 36.18 29.88 57.96
C PHE A 4 35.93 28.50 57.32
N LEU A 5 36.03 27.43 58.12
CA LEU A 5 35.77 26.05 57.67
C LEU A 5 34.26 25.80 57.43
N ILE A 6 33.39 26.47 58.18
CA ILE A 6 31.93 26.28 58.11
C ILE A 6 31.35 27.02 56.89
N VAL A 7 31.92 28.19 56.52
CA VAL A 7 31.50 28.95 55.33
C VAL A 7 31.87 28.25 54.02
N CYS A 8 32.99 27.51 53.99
CA CYS A 8 33.33 26.68 52.82
C CYS A 8 32.41 25.46 52.66
N PHE A 9 31.86 24.92 53.75
CA PHE A 9 30.98 23.75 53.67
C PHE A 9 29.57 24.11 53.18
N SER A 10 29.08 25.33 53.43
CA SER A 10 27.80 25.81 52.91
C SER A 10 27.85 26.23 51.43
N LEU A 11 29.04 26.47 50.87
CA LEU A 11 29.21 26.79 49.45
C LEU A 11 29.21 25.55 48.55
N LEU A 12 29.49 24.36 49.11
CA LEU A 12 29.50 23.09 48.36
C LEU A 12 28.11 22.51 48.10
N THR A 13 27.10 22.88 48.88
CA THR A 13 25.73 22.35 48.73
C THR A 13 24.90 23.09 47.68
N LEU A 14 25.39 24.22 47.14
CA LEU A 14 24.68 25.02 46.14
C LEU A 14 25.11 24.73 44.68
N ALA A 15 26.13 23.91 44.47
CA ALA A 15 26.59 23.50 43.13
C ALA A 15 25.86 22.26 42.56
N GLY A 16 24.84 21.74 43.28
CA GLY A 16 24.11 20.53 42.91
C GLY A 16 23.01 20.68 41.86
N CYS A 17 22.64 21.92 41.48
CA CYS A 17 21.68 22.13 40.39
C CYS A 17 22.40 22.22 39.04
N GLN A 18 23.01 21.11 38.61
CA GLN A 18 23.28 20.95 37.18
C GLN A 18 21.95 20.76 36.47
N LEU A 19 21.63 21.71 35.59
CA LEU A 19 20.53 21.61 34.65
C LEU A 19 20.58 20.24 33.97
N THR A 20 19.59 19.40 34.26
CA THR A 20 19.22 18.31 33.37
C THR A 20 18.64 18.96 32.12
N THR A 21 19.51 19.32 31.17
CA THR A 21 19.06 19.59 29.81
C THR A 21 18.33 18.32 29.36
N PRO A 22 17.05 18.39 28.96
CA PRO A 22 16.39 17.25 28.37
C PRO A 22 17.15 16.90 27.10
N THR A 23 17.97 15.86 27.17
CA THR A 23 18.54 15.25 25.99
C THR A 23 17.37 14.63 25.26
N VAL A 24 16.89 15.33 24.22
CA VAL A 24 15.96 14.76 23.25
C VAL A 24 16.69 13.57 22.64
N THR A 25 16.37 12.38 23.13
CA THR A 25 16.70 11.14 22.44
C THR A 25 15.98 11.23 21.10
N ILE A 26 16.76 11.48 20.03
CA ILE A 26 16.27 11.32 18.67
C ILE A 26 16.02 9.83 18.50
N ASP A 27 14.81 9.42 18.85
CA ASP A 27 14.29 8.12 18.52
C ASP A 27 14.40 8.01 16.99
N LYS A 28 15.26 7.09 16.51
CA LYS A 28 15.36 6.71 15.11
C LYS A 28 14.04 6.02 14.76
N ASN A 29 12.99 6.83 14.66
CA ASN A 29 11.77 6.50 13.97
C ASN A 29 12.20 6.24 12.54
N TYR A 30 12.35 4.97 12.18
CA TYR A 30 12.44 4.52 10.80
C TYR A 30 11.18 5.02 10.12
N GLN A 31 11.26 6.25 9.59
CA GLN A 31 10.23 6.80 8.74
C GLN A 31 10.29 5.96 7.47
N TRP A 32 9.46 4.93 7.41
CA TRP A 32 9.12 4.27 6.16
C TRP A 32 8.41 5.32 5.30
N LEU A 33 9.19 6.23 4.70
CA LEU A 33 8.71 6.98 3.56
C LEU A 33 8.48 5.91 2.50
N TYR A 34 7.23 5.69 2.12
CA TYR A 34 6.94 4.85 0.98
C TYR A 34 7.68 5.50 -0.20
N GLN A 35 8.83 4.97 -0.57
CA GLN A 35 9.52 5.38 -1.78
C GLN A 35 8.65 4.82 -2.90
N LEU A 36 7.66 5.62 -3.33
CA LEU A 36 6.90 5.29 -4.52
C LEU A 36 7.92 5.15 -5.65
N PRO A 37 7.90 4.06 -6.43
CA PRO A 37 8.80 3.90 -7.55
C PRO A 37 8.73 5.16 -8.43
N GLU A 38 9.87 5.61 -8.96
CA GLU A 38 9.89 6.80 -9.82
C GLU A 38 9.06 6.57 -11.10
N GLU A 39 9.00 5.32 -11.58
CA GLU A 39 8.21 4.94 -12.75
C GLU A 39 6.81 4.41 -12.38
N ASP A 40 5.84 4.76 -13.24
CA ASP A 40 4.50 4.21 -13.16
C ASP A 40 4.48 2.78 -13.68
N TYR A 41 4.25 1.82 -12.77
CA TYR A 41 4.05 0.43 -13.16
C TYR A 41 2.56 0.15 -13.34
N VAL A 42 2.17 -0.04 -14.59
CA VAL A 42 0.79 -0.29 -15.01
C VAL A 42 0.60 -1.76 -15.36
N VAL A 43 -0.29 -2.45 -14.64
CA VAL A 43 -0.66 -3.84 -14.91
C VAL A 43 -1.97 -3.87 -15.67
N THR A 44 -1.99 -4.55 -16.81
CA THR A 44 -3.21 -4.77 -17.59
C THR A 44 -3.68 -6.21 -17.50
N ALA A 45 -4.99 -6.40 -17.56
CA ALA A 45 -5.61 -7.70 -17.53
C ALA A 45 -6.81 -7.77 -18.48
N THR A 46 -7.03 -8.96 -19.04
CA THR A 46 -8.12 -9.19 -19.99
C THR A 46 -8.90 -10.42 -19.57
N GLY A 47 -10.22 -10.31 -19.52
CA GLY A 47 -11.12 -11.40 -19.19
C GLY A 47 -12.10 -11.70 -20.31
N TYR A 48 -12.43 -12.97 -20.45
CA TYR A 48 -13.23 -13.49 -21.56
C TYR A 48 -14.45 -14.26 -21.05
N ALA A 49 -15.59 -14.07 -21.69
CA ALA A 49 -16.79 -14.86 -21.40
C ALA A 49 -17.66 -15.07 -22.64
N PRO A 50 -17.78 -16.31 -23.15
CA PRO A 50 -18.72 -16.63 -24.21
C PRO A 50 -20.17 -16.40 -23.74
N ILE A 51 -20.99 -15.76 -24.58
CA ILE A 51 -22.41 -15.53 -24.29
C ILE A 51 -23.19 -16.85 -24.32
N SER A 52 -22.84 -17.74 -25.24
CA SER A 52 -23.52 -19.03 -25.44
C SER A 52 -23.41 -19.96 -24.22
N SER A 53 -22.28 -19.90 -23.50
CA SER A 53 -22.03 -20.71 -22.30
C SER A 53 -22.71 -20.17 -21.04
N GLN A 54 -23.29 -18.96 -21.07
CA GLN A 54 -23.98 -18.41 -19.92
C GLN A 54 -25.38 -19.02 -19.73
N LEU A 55 -25.71 -19.26 -18.47
CA LEU A 55 -27.04 -19.74 -18.08
C LEU A 55 -28.11 -18.66 -18.29
N GLY A 56 -29.27 -19.01 -18.81
CA GLY A 56 -30.37 -18.07 -18.98
C GLY A 56 -31.29 -18.51 -20.11
N ASN A 57 -32.58 -18.16 -19.98
CA ASN A 57 -33.60 -18.55 -20.95
C ASN A 57 -33.61 -17.59 -22.15
N ASP A 58 -33.32 -16.31 -21.92
CA ASP A 58 -33.29 -15.28 -22.94
C ASP A 58 -31.86 -14.80 -23.27
N LYS A 59 -31.68 -14.32 -24.49
CA LYS A 59 -30.39 -13.82 -25.00
C LYS A 59 -29.86 -12.66 -24.16
N THR A 60 -30.73 -11.77 -23.70
CA THR A 60 -30.36 -10.59 -22.91
C THR A 60 -29.76 -10.97 -21.56
N THR A 61 -30.36 -11.93 -20.85
CA THR A 61 -29.86 -12.47 -19.59
C THR A 61 -28.51 -13.13 -19.77
N LYS A 62 -28.33 -13.93 -20.84
CA LYS A 62 -27.03 -14.52 -21.17
C LYS A 62 -25.97 -13.44 -21.43
N MET A 63 -26.34 -12.38 -22.15
CA MET A 63 -25.48 -11.24 -22.45
C MET A 63 -25.03 -10.50 -21.18
N VAL A 64 -25.97 -10.15 -20.29
CA VAL A 64 -25.66 -9.50 -19.00
C VAL A 64 -24.76 -10.37 -18.13
N LYS A 65 -24.99 -11.69 -18.12
CA LYS A 65 -24.12 -12.63 -17.40
C LYS A 65 -22.73 -12.72 -18.01
N ALA A 66 -22.60 -12.72 -19.33
CA ALA A 66 -21.31 -12.74 -20.01
C ALA A 66 -20.50 -11.48 -19.70
N ILE A 67 -21.13 -10.31 -19.66
CA ILE A 67 -20.47 -9.07 -19.23
C ILE A 67 -19.92 -9.22 -17.80
N LYS A 68 -20.75 -9.71 -16.86
CA LYS A 68 -20.31 -9.92 -15.47
C LYS A 68 -19.20 -10.96 -15.34
N ALA A 69 -19.31 -12.06 -16.08
CA ALA A 69 -18.33 -13.15 -16.08
C ALA A 69 -16.99 -12.68 -16.67
N SER A 70 -16.99 -11.99 -17.81
CA SER A 70 -15.76 -11.45 -18.41
C SER A 70 -15.06 -10.46 -17.49
N LYS A 71 -15.83 -9.63 -16.76
CA LYS A 71 -15.27 -8.72 -15.74
C LYS A 71 -14.64 -9.47 -14.57
N LEU A 72 -15.28 -10.53 -14.08
CA LEU A 72 -14.73 -11.38 -13.01
C LEU A 72 -13.44 -12.09 -13.45
N ASP A 73 -13.42 -12.62 -14.67
CA ASP A 73 -12.23 -13.25 -15.23
C ASP A 73 -11.07 -12.26 -15.39
N ALA A 74 -11.37 -11.03 -15.84
CA ALA A 74 -10.37 -9.96 -15.93
C ALA A 74 -9.80 -9.60 -14.55
N TYR A 75 -10.63 -9.58 -13.51
CA TYR A 75 -10.17 -9.36 -12.15
C TYR A 75 -9.30 -10.51 -11.63
N ARG A 76 -9.61 -11.76 -11.99
CA ARG A 76 -8.78 -12.93 -11.65
C ARG A 76 -7.40 -12.82 -12.30
N ASP A 77 -7.33 -12.57 -13.62
CA ASP A 77 -6.08 -12.37 -14.35
C ASP A 77 -5.26 -11.21 -13.75
N LEU A 78 -5.91 -10.08 -13.44
CA LEU A 78 -5.25 -8.95 -12.78
C LEU A 78 -4.68 -9.34 -11.42
N SER A 79 -5.46 -10.09 -10.63
CA SER A 79 -5.05 -10.54 -9.30
C SER A 79 -3.82 -11.43 -9.39
N GLU A 80 -3.78 -12.36 -10.34
CA GLU A 80 -2.64 -13.26 -10.58
C GLU A 80 -1.38 -12.48 -10.97
N LYS A 81 -1.50 -11.55 -11.92
CA LYS A 81 -0.39 -10.68 -12.36
C LYS A 81 0.16 -9.81 -11.23
N VAL A 82 -0.72 -9.22 -10.43
CA VAL A 82 -0.33 -8.40 -9.27
C VAL A 82 0.30 -9.26 -8.18
N HIS A 83 -0.22 -10.47 -7.94
CA HIS A 83 0.37 -11.40 -6.97
C HIS A 83 1.79 -11.83 -7.39
N GLY A 84 1.97 -12.12 -8.69
CA GLY A 84 3.27 -12.45 -9.26
C GLY A 84 4.26 -11.30 -9.12
N PHE A 85 3.85 -10.07 -9.47
CA PHE A 85 4.69 -8.88 -9.31
C PHE A 85 5.15 -8.68 -7.87
N LYS A 86 4.23 -8.81 -6.89
CA LYS A 86 4.59 -8.70 -5.47
C LYS A 86 5.57 -9.79 -5.05
N LEU A 87 5.35 -11.04 -5.45
CA LEU A 87 6.28 -12.13 -5.12
C LEU A 87 7.67 -11.87 -5.71
N SER A 88 7.77 -11.40 -6.95
CA SER A 88 9.05 -11.05 -7.57
C SER A 88 9.74 -9.87 -6.86
N ALA A 89 8.99 -8.85 -6.44
CA ALA A 89 9.52 -7.71 -5.69
C ALA A 89 9.98 -8.12 -4.28
N ASP A 90 9.20 -8.94 -3.58
CA ASP A 90 9.53 -9.46 -2.25
C ASP A 90 10.75 -10.40 -2.32
N VAL A 91 10.88 -11.24 -3.36
CA VAL A 91 12.07 -12.09 -3.57
C VAL A 91 13.33 -11.27 -3.82
N ARG A 92 13.25 -10.16 -4.58
CA ARG A 92 14.37 -9.22 -4.74
C ARG A 92 14.80 -8.55 -3.42
N LEU A 93 13.89 -8.44 -2.44
CA LEU A 93 14.18 -7.92 -1.10
C LEU A 93 14.57 -9.02 -0.08
N LYS A 94 14.05 -10.26 -0.24
CA LYS A 94 14.19 -11.39 0.70
C LYS A 94 15.57 -12.06 0.69
N ASP A 95 16.51 -11.61 -0.14
CA ASP A 95 17.95 -11.77 0.17
C ASP A 95 18.32 -11.05 1.50
N LEU A 96 17.41 -10.26 2.08
CA LEU A 96 17.49 -9.66 3.40
C LEU A 96 16.16 -9.88 4.18
N VAL A 97 16.08 -11.01 4.89
CA VAL A 97 15.21 -11.28 6.08
C VAL A 97 13.69 -11.42 5.86
N LEU A 98 13.21 -12.63 6.16
CA LEU A 98 11.85 -13.13 6.03
C LEU A 98 10.83 -12.46 6.99
N GLY A 99 9.64 -12.15 6.47
CA GLY A 99 8.43 -11.90 7.25
C GLY A 99 7.17 -12.23 6.44
N ASP A 100 6.43 -13.25 6.86
CA ASP A 100 5.42 -13.96 6.03
C ASP A 100 3.96 -13.51 6.25
N GLU A 101 3.64 -12.82 7.34
CA GLU A 101 2.24 -12.71 7.77
C GLU A 101 1.45 -11.55 7.12
N LYS A 102 2.10 -10.52 6.56
CA LYS A 102 1.41 -9.39 5.89
C LYS A 102 0.97 -9.69 4.45
N MET A 103 1.19 -10.91 3.95
CA MET A 103 1.11 -11.23 2.52
C MET A 103 -0.33 -11.39 2.00
N LYS A 104 -1.21 -12.09 2.73
CA LYS A 104 -2.59 -12.40 2.30
C LYS A 104 -3.54 -11.19 2.30
N ALA A 105 -3.47 -10.33 3.30
CA ALA A 105 -4.36 -9.17 3.43
C ALA A 105 -4.18 -8.12 2.31
N SER A 106 -3.06 -8.17 1.59
CA SER A 106 -2.77 -7.24 0.49
C SER A 106 -3.58 -7.50 -0.76
N VAL A 107 -3.82 -8.76 -1.12
CA VAL A 107 -4.28 -9.07 -2.47
C VAL A 107 -5.77 -8.82 -2.64
N GLN A 108 -6.58 -9.05 -1.60
CA GLN A 108 -8.01 -8.75 -1.62
C GLN A 108 -8.33 -7.24 -1.64
N GLY A 109 -7.46 -6.38 -1.10
CA GLY A 109 -7.69 -4.93 -1.03
C GLY A 109 -7.29 -4.15 -2.28
N VAL A 110 -6.36 -4.67 -3.09
CA VAL A 110 -5.66 -3.95 -4.17
C VAL A 110 -6.47 -3.87 -5.47
N ILE A 111 -7.30 -4.87 -5.73
CA ILE A 111 -8.05 -5.01 -6.98
C ILE A 111 -9.17 -3.95 -7.10
N LYS A 112 -9.58 -3.35 -5.97
CA LYS A 112 -10.57 -2.24 -5.95
C LYS A 112 -10.10 -0.97 -6.66
N GLY A 113 -8.80 -0.81 -6.91
CA GLY A 113 -8.23 0.34 -7.63
C GLY A 113 -8.15 0.17 -9.16
N ALA A 114 -8.58 -0.97 -9.71
CA ALA A 114 -8.47 -1.22 -11.14
C ALA A 114 -9.46 -0.38 -11.95
N ARG A 115 -8.95 0.31 -12.97
CA ARG A 115 -9.71 1.09 -13.94
C ARG A 115 -10.21 0.19 -15.08
N LEU A 116 -11.47 0.37 -15.46
CA LEU A 116 -12.02 -0.25 -16.66
C LEU A 116 -11.51 0.50 -17.90
N VAL A 117 -10.82 -0.19 -18.81
CA VAL A 117 -10.33 0.38 -20.06
C VAL A 117 -11.40 0.27 -21.14
N LYS A 118 -11.88 -0.97 -21.38
CA LYS A 118 -12.96 -1.24 -22.33
C LYS A 118 -13.68 -2.53 -22.02
N SER A 119 -14.92 -2.62 -22.46
CA SER A 119 -15.72 -3.85 -22.44
C SER A 119 -16.52 -3.91 -23.73
N TYR A 120 -16.31 -4.96 -24.52
CA TYR A 120 -16.88 -5.14 -25.85
C TYR A 120 -17.12 -6.63 -26.10
N HIS A 121 -17.82 -6.97 -27.18
CA HIS A 121 -17.94 -8.37 -27.60
C HIS A 121 -17.40 -8.56 -29.01
N LEU A 122 -16.77 -9.71 -29.25
CA LEU A 122 -16.30 -10.15 -30.56
C LEU A 122 -16.68 -11.62 -30.70
N ASP A 123 -17.29 -12.00 -31.83
CA ASP A 123 -17.66 -13.39 -32.16
C ASP A 123 -18.42 -14.14 -31.04
N GLY A 124 -19.34 -13.44 -30.37
CA GLY A 124 -20.16 -14.03 -29.31
C GLY A 124 -19.44 -14.20 -27.97
N VAL A 125 -18.24 -13.64 -27.81
CA VAL A 125 -17.47 -13.60 -26.56
C VAL A 125 -17.36 -12.16 -26.07
N TYR A 126 -17.71 -11.92 -24.81
CA TYR A 126 -17.40 -10.65 -24.16
C TYR A 126 -15.95 -10.61 -23.69
N ILE A 127 -15.32 -9.47 -23.94
CA ILE A 127 -13.94 -9.17 -23.62
C ILE A 127 -13.95 -7.93 -22.74
N THR A 128 -13.35 -8.03 -21.55
CA THR A 128 -13.22 -6.92 -20.61
C THR A 128 -11.76 -6.68 -20.30
N GLU A 129 -11.30 -5.44 -20.47
CA GLU A 129 -9.91 -5.05 -20.22
C GLU A 129 -9.84 -4.08 -19.04
N LEU A 130 -8.99 -4.43 -18.07
CA LEU A 130 -8.75 -3.71 -16.84
C LEU A 130 -7.30 -3.26 -16.78
N GLU A 131 -7.08 -2.16 -16.06
CA GLU A 131 -5.76 -1.60 -15.83
C GLU A 131 -5.62 -1.19 -14.36
N LEU A 132 -4.45 -1.43 -13.77
CA LEU A 132 -4.12 -1.00 -12.43
C LEU A 132 -2.75 -0.33 -12.43
N ASN A 133 -2.71 0.94 -12.06
CA ASN A 133 -1.47 1.60 -11.72
C ASN A 133 -1.08 1.24 -10.28
N LEU A 134 0.08 0.59 -10.09
CA LEU A 134 0.54 0.18 -8.77
C LEU A 134 0.93 1.37 -7.88
N ARG A 135 1.20 2.55 -8.44
CA ARG A 135 1.35 3.78 -7.64
C ARG A 135 0.07 4.11 -6.89
N ASP A 136 -1.06 4.06 -7.59
CA ASP A 136 -2.39 4.35 -7.03
C ASP A 136 -2.78 3.36 -5.93
N MET A 137 -2.31 2.11 -6.06
CA MET A 137 -2.49 1.09 -5.03
C MET A 137 -1.90 1.51 -3.67
N TYR A 138 -0.66 2.02 -3.65
CA TYR A 138 -0.01 2.43 -2.41
C TYR A 138 -0.73 3.61 -1.75
N ARG A 139 -1.26 4.52 -2.57
CA ARG A 139 -2.07 5.65 -2.11
C ARG A 139 -3.34 5.19 -1.39
N VAL A 140 -4.13 4.29 -1.98
CA VAL A 140 -5.38 3.78 -1.36
C VAL A 140 -5.12 3.06 -0.03
N ARG A 141 -4.01 2.32 0.07
CA ARG A 141 -3.60 1.65 1.32
C ARG A 141 -3.23 2.61 2.44
N ALA A 142 -2.53 3.71 2.13
CA ALA A 142 -2.17 4.73 3.11
C ALA A 142 -3.43 5.35 3.76
N PHE A 143 -4.48 5.57 2.96
CA PHE A 143 -5.75 6.13 3.44
C PHE A 143 -6.58 5.14 4.27
N THR A 144 -6.65 3.86 3.88
CA THR A 144 -7.53 2.88 4.54
C THR A 144 -6.99 2.44 5.91
N ASN A 145 -5.67 2.46 6.10
CA ASN A 145 -5.02 2.11 7.36
C ASN A 145 -4.89 3.29 8.35
N GLY A 146 -5.54 4.43 8.08
CA GLY A 146 -5.51 5.59 8.98
C GLY A 146 -4.15 6.28 9.11
N GLN A 147 -3.22 6.01 8.18
CA GLN A 147 -1.91 6.67 8.16
C GLN A 147 -1.93 7.87 7.21
N THR A 148 -2.79 8.85 7.50
CA THR A 148 -2.68 10.18 6.91
C THR A 148 -1.48 10.88 7.52
N LYS A 149 -0.28 10.69 6.95
CA LYS A 149 0.82 11.62 7.20
C LYS A 149 0.43 12.94 6.54
N ILE A 150 0.22 13.98 7.36
CA ILE A 150 0.02 15.35 6.89
C ILE A 150 1.27 15.72 6.08
N ILE A 151 1.14 15.71 4.76
CA ILE A 151 2.09 16.39 3.88
C ILE A 151 1.80 17.88 4.06
N ASN A 152 2.63 18.55 4.86
CA ASN A 152 2.64 20.01 4.92
C ASN A 152 3.01 20.51 3.51
N SER A 153 2.00 20.77 2.69
CA SER A 153 2.17 21.48 1.44
C SER A 153 2.35 22.95 1.78
N ARG A 154 3.61 23.38 1.88
CA ARG A 154 3.95 24.79 1.89
C ARG A 154 3.92 25.23 0.43
N TYR A 155 2.77 25.74 -0.02
CA TYR A 155 2.74 26.53 -1.25
C TYR A 155 3.49 27.83 -0.94
N TYR A 156 4.51 28.10 -1.74
CA TYR A 156 5.24 29.37 -1.74
C TYR A 156 4.33 30.48 -2.27
#